data_AF-A0A261CSE5-F1
#
_entry.id   AF-A0A261CSE5-F1
#
_cell.length_a   1.000
_cell.length_b   1.000
_cell.length_c   1.000
_cell.angle_alpha   90.00
_cell.angle_beta   90.00
_cell.angle_gamma   90.00
#
_symmetry.space_group_name_H-M   'P 1'
#
loop_
_entity.id
_entity.type
_entity.pdbx_description
1 polymer ?
#
loop_
_entity_poly.entity_id
_entity_poly.type
_entity_poly.pdbx_seq_one_letter_code
_entity_poly.pdbx_strand_id
1 'polypeptide(L)'
;MQRRKSGDKKQSAVETHLRFSFLCLLQFFLVSHTGNWYALSPSHLTLCRISKKEMAIERAVRSNIRRARPPGPRKAVFIDDTPKPSEWRNIWVAIFGFYILFAETGVRQVMNGFVEPVIKTYNCTKDEADTAVLVVPMASSLILGPFCSIFYQRTGARISIIVGAVLTGGSFVVGPFCKSIYLLMLATFGIGIGCGLMRNSIISIQCEYFKKKRNTVMAAISIGPGLGIFILPSTLKWIMVKYDSWGPAWWFLSLFYVISAIMGLFISKQPSEQTSSFSFSSAVKVCKKVEFDLHLIACFFASSVTFIYLANILILMESENIENKEGIYGFQGLASIVGKFVLTFVMSLNRVHNGIIMIISYVIAQLSLSSAAFCYKFWQFRIQNAFAGIGIGLYQACLAPFLVAIVGPSQLAYALGFTNLINGISIISGVWISGFASKGTTGEDARSAFFISIWLGIAAIVMSVVTSFLLMAREKHKRKPSMKQMKHSPELNALTNITSITTSRATFAIITLVSCYAFLINR
;
A
#
# COMPACT_ATOMS: atom_id res chain seq x y z
N MET A 1 17.68 10.73 47.37
CA MET A 1 17.80 9.29 47.07
C MET A 1 16.53 8.60 46.50
N GLN A 2 15.39 9.28 46.28
CA GLN A 2 14.16 8.62 45.77
C GLN A 2 13.92 8.68 44.25
N ARG A 3 14.71 9.43 43.46
CA ARG A 3 14.51 9.54 41.99
C ARG A 3 15.24 8.49 41.14
N ARG A 4 16.16 7.69 41.71
CA ARG A 4 16.87 6.62 40.96
C ARG A 4 16.18 5.25 41.00
N LYS A 5 15.25 4.99 41.93
CA LYS A 5 14.56 3.68 42.04
C LYS A 5 13.32 3.50 41.14
N SER A 6 12.84 4.54 40.46
CA SER A 6 11.67 4.42 39.54
C SER A 6 12.05 4.18 38.06
N GLY A 7 13.34 4.27 37.72
CA GLY A 7 13.86 3.96 36.38
C GLY A 7 13.96 2.45 36.15
N ASP A 8 14.62 1.74 37.07
CA ASP A 8 14.84 0.29 36.94
C ASP A 8 13.55 -0.54 36.99
N LYS A 9 12.53 -0.11 37.77
CA LYS A 9 11.23 -0.80 37.79
C LYS A 9 10.41 -0.59 36.51
N LYS A 10 10.57 0.54 35.80
CA LYS A 10 9.91 0.77 34.51
C LYS A 10 10.63 0.06 33.36
N GLN A 11 11.95 -0.03 33.41
CA GLN A 11 12.72 -0.73 32.38
C GLN A 11 12.54 -2.26 32.50
N SER A 12 12.58 -2.80 33.73
CA SER A 12 12.25 -4.22 33.99
C SER A 12 10.79 -4.57 33.66
N ALA A 13 9.83 -3.67 33.91
CA ALA A 13 8.42 -3.91 33.53
C ALA A 13 8.17 -3.84 32.02
N VAL A 14 8.89 -2.99 31.27
CA VAL A 14 8.79 -2.90 29.80
C VAL A 14 9.46 -4.12 29.14
N GLU A 15 10.58 -4.60 29.67
CA GLU A 15 11.26 -5.79 29.17
C GLU A 15 10.50 -7.08 29.50
N THR A 16 9.85 -7.13 30.68
CA THR A 16 8.95 -8.23 31.07
C THR A 16 7.66 -8.22 30.24
N HIS A 17 7.09 -7.04 29.93
CA HIS A 17 5.94 -6.92 29.02
C HIS A 17 6.28 -7.25 27.57
N LEU A 18 7.46 -6.89 27.05
CA LEU A 18 7.90 -7.29 25.71
C LEU A 18 8.12 -8.80 25.61
N ARG A 19 8.74 -9.44 26.61
CA ARG A 19 8.91 -10.90 26.65
C ARG A 19 7.57 -11.63 26.80
N PHE A 20 6.63 -11.11 27.58
CA PHE A 20 5.27 -11.67 27.72
C PHE A 20 4.42 -11.46 26.45
N SER A 21 4.55 -10.33 25.75
CA SER A 21 3.86 -10.10 24.46
C SER A 21 4.43 -10.93 23.32
N PHE A 22 5.74 -11.23 23.33
CA PHE A 22 6.37 -12.10 22.34
C PHE A 22 6.04 -13.59 22.59
N LEU A 23 6.02 -14.02 23.85
CA LEU A 23 5.56 -15.37 24.24
C LEU A 23 4.06 -15.57 24.01
N CYS A 24 3.21 -14.56 24.24
CA CYS A 24 1.78 -14.63 23.89
C CYS A 24 1.54 -14.62 22.37
N LEU A 25 2.36 -13.94 21.56
CA LEU A 25 2.30 -14.02 20.09
C LEU A 25 2.71 -15.41 19.58
N LEU A 26 3.70 -16.05 20.20
CA LEU A 26 4.09 -17.44 19.90
C LEU A 26 3.03 -18.45 20.38
N GLN A 27 2.43 -18.24 21.56
CA GLN A 27 1.35 -19.08 22.08
C GLN A 27 0.04 -18.91 21.30
N PHE A 28 -0.29 -17.73 20.80
CA PHE A 28 -1.47 -17.55 19.94
C PHE A 28 -1.31 -18.24 18.58
N PHE A 29 -0.08 -18.31 18.05
CA PHE A 29 0.23 -19.07 16.84
C PHE A 29 0.20 -20.59 17.07
N LEU A 30 0.66 -21.08 18.23
CA LEU A 30 0.59 -22.51 18.59
C LEU A 30 -0.83 -22.98 18.95
N VAL A 31 -1.66 -22.13 19.57
CA VAL A 31 -3.06 -22.46 19.92
C VAL A 31 -3.97 -22.52 18.68
N SER A 32 -3.57 -21.93 17.55
CA SER A 32 -4.24 -22.14 16.25
C SER A 32 -4.11 -23.57 15.71
N HIS A 33 -3.27 -24.44 16.31
CA HIS A 33 -3.04 -25.81 15.85
C HIS A 33 -3.62 -26.90 16.76
N THR A 34 -4.21 -26.55 17.92
CA THR A 34 -4.86 -27.52 18.81
C THR A 34 -6.17 -26.93 19.34
N GLY A 35 -7.29 -27.29 18.72
CA GLY A 35 -8.61 -26.74 19.03
C GLY A 35 -9.14 -27.15 20.40
N ASN A 36 -8.88 -26.35 21.43
CA ASN A 36 -9.61 -26.42 22.70
C ASN A 36 -9.88 -25.02 23.27
N TRP A 37 -11.17 -24.69 23.43
CA TRP A 37 -11.66 -23.47 24.05
C TRP A 37 -12.06 -23.79 25.50
N TYR A 38 -11.41 -23.17 26.50
CA TYR A 38 -11.92 -23.16 27.87
C TYR A 38 -12.53 -21.79 28.23
N ALA A 39 -13.72 -21.84 28.81
CA ALA A 39 -14.58 -20.72 29.17
C ALA A 39 -14.07 -19.91 30.37
N LEU A 40 -14.26 -18.57 30.34
CA LEU A 40 -14.00 -17.65 31.44
C LEU A 40 -15.30 -17.30 32.20
N SER A 41 -15.18 -17.25 33.53
CA SER A 41 -16.20 -17.24 34.60
C SER A 41 -16.96 -15.91 34.83
N PRO A 42 -18.16 -15.90 35.50
CA PRO A 42 -19.18 -14.84 35.45
C PRO A 42 -18.99 -13.56 36.31
N SER A 43 -17.82 -13.28 36.89
CA SER A 43 -17.65 -12.17 37.86
C SER A 43 -17.52 -10.76 37.26
N HIS A 44 -17.31 -10.63 35.94
CA HIS A 44 -17.14 -9.33 35.27
C HIS A 44 -18.43 -8.57 34.93
N LEU A 45 -19.60 -9.22 35.01
CA LEU A 45 -20.90 -8.62 34.64
C LEU A 45 -21.52 -7.73 35.73
N THR A 46 -21.12 -7.90 36.99
CA THR A 46 -21.72 -7.20 38.13
C THR A 46 -21.17 -5.78 38.31
N LEU A 47 -19.89 -5.55 38.00
CA LEU A 47 -19.25 -4.22 38.06
C LEU A 47 -19.75 -3.24 36.97
N CYS A 48 -20.17 -3.76 35.81
CA CYS A 48 -20.66 -2.93 34.70
C CYS A 48 -22.09 -2.41 34.92
N ARG A 49 -22.88 -3.03 35.82
CA ARG A 49 -24.23 -2.56 36.18
C ARG A 49 -24.21 -1.39 37.18
N ILE A 50 -23.17 -1.28 38.03
CA ILE A 50 -23.07 -0.22 39.04
C ILE A 50 -22.70 1.12 38.37
N SER A 51 -21.76 1.12 37.41
CA SER A 51 -21.35 2.32 36.65
C SER A 51 -22.48 2.93 35.79
N LYS A 52 -23.42 2.12 35.30
CA LYS A 52 -24.59 2.63 34.54
C LYS A 52 -25.63 3.32 35.41
N LYS A 53 -25.72 2.99 36.71
CA LYS A 53 -26.65 3.62 37.65
C LYS A 53 -26.18 5.01 38.08
N GLU A 54 -24.88 5.20 38.28
CA GLU A 54 -24.30 6.52 38.63
C GLU A 54 -24.40 7.54 37.48
N MET A 55 -24.19 7.11 36.23
CA MET A 55 -24.35 7.97 35.04
C MET A 55 -25.80 8.39 34.75
N ALA A 56 -26.80 7.68 35.28
CA ALA A 56 -28.21 8.03 35.12
C ALA A 56 -28.64 9.12 36.12
N ILE A 57 -28.09 9.10 37.34
CA ILE A 57 -28.38 10.07 38.40
C ILE A 57 -27.75 11.44 38.05
N GLU A 58 -26.56 11.47 37.44
CA GLU A 58 -25.93 12.71 36.98
C GLU A 58 -26.67 13.42 35.82
N ARG A 59 -27.48 12.68 35.04
CA ARG A 59 -28.27 13.27 33.93
C ARG A 59 -29.59 13.88 34.39
N ALA A 60 -30.17 13.40 35.49
CA ALA A 60 -31.43 13.89 36.02
C ALA A 60 -31.31 15.26 36.72
N VAL A 61 -30.13 15.58 37.30
CA VAL A 61 -29.90 16.83 38.05
C VAL A 61 -29.60 18.03 37.12
N ARG A 62 -29.37 17.81 35.82
CA ARG A 62 -28.92 18.86 34.88
C ARG A 62 -30.04 19.53 34.08
N SER A 63 -31.32 19.31 34.43
CA SER A 63 -32.47 19.75 33.63
C SER A 63 -33.03 21.14 33.98
N ASN A 64 -32.58 21.82 35.05
CA ASN A 64 -33.24 23.05 35.53
C ASN A 64 -32.40 24.33 35.65
N ILE A 65 -31.28 24.46 34.92
CA ILE A 65 -30.56 25.74 34.85
C ILE A 65 -30.91 26.45 33.53
N ARG A 66 -31.75 27.50 33.61
CA ARG A 66 -31.97 28.46 32.52
C ARG A 66 -30.63 29.06 32.09
N ARG A 67 -30.13 28.69 30.91
CA ARG A 67 -28.90 29.27 30.34
C ARG A 67 -29.21 30.63 29.71
N ALA A 68 -28.65 31.69 30.29
CA ALA A 68 -28.45 32.95 29.58
C ALA A 68 -27.58 32.69 28.33
N ARG A 69 -27.93 33.34 27.21
CA ARG A 69 -27.23 33.21 25.93
C ARG A 69 -25.83 33.83 26.09
N PRO A 70 -24.72 33.08 25.95
CA PRO A 70 -23.39 33.69 25.98
C PRO A 70 -23.20 34.57 24.74
N PRO A 71 -22.42 35.67 24.82
CA PRO A 71 -22.05 36.43 23.64
C PRO A 71 -21.33 35.50 22.66
N GLY A 72 -21.79 35.49 21.41
CA GLY A 72 -21.27 34.59 20.39
C GLY A 72 -19.75 34.75 20.22
N PRO A 73 -19.01 33.67 19.91
CA PRO A 73 -17.59 33.79 19.67
C PRO A 73 -17.41 34.68 18.44
N ARG A 74 -16.76 35.84 18.62
CA ARG A 74 -16.14 36.54 17.48
C ARG A 74 -15.28 35.50 16.78
N LYS A 75 -15.59 35.21 15.52
CA LYS A 75 -14.68 34.45 14.66
C LYS A 75 -13.38 35.24 14.67
N ALA A 76 -12.42 34.82 15.48
CA ALA A 76 -11.04 35.18 15.24
C ALA A 76 -10.73 34.62 13.86
N VAL A 77 -10.72 35.51 12.86
CA VAL A 77 -10.10 35.21 11.59
C VAL A 77 -8.64 34.97 11.97
N PHE A 78 -8.27 33.71 12.16
CA PHE A 78 -6.89 33.30 12.09
C PHE A 78 -6.49 33.63 10.66
N ILE A 79 -5.91 34.81 10.47
CA ILE A 79 -5.08 35.09 9.32
C ILE A 79 -3.91 34.12 9.53
N ASP A 80 -3.95 33.02 8.80
CA ASP A 80 -2.82 32.11 8.70
C ASP A 80 -1.72 32.89 7.98
N ASP A 81 -0.92 33.63 8.75
CA ASP A 81 0.25 34.38 8.30
C ASP A 81 1.40 33.44 7.89
N THR A 82 1.16 32.14 7.73
CA THR A 82 2.12 31.30 7.05
C THR A 82 2.21 31.77 5.59
N PRO A 83 3.40 32.20 5.12
CA PRO A 83 3.56 32.58 3.72
C PRO A 83 3.13 31.40 2.87
N LYS A 84 2.16 31.63 1.96
CA LYS A 84 1.69 30.62 0.99
C LYS A 84 2.91 29.86 0.51
N PRO A 85 2.98 28.52 0.68
CA PRO A 85 4.12 27.75 0.21
C PRO A 85 4.41 28.16 -1.23
N SER A 86 5.61 28.68 -1.50
CA SER A 86 5.97 29.05 -2.86
C SER A 86 5.69 27.85 -3.75
N GLU A 87 4.94 28.03 -4.83
CA GLU A 87 4.56 26.91 -5.71
C GLU A 87 5.80 26.15 -6.21
N TRP A 88 6.91 26.88 -6.38
CA TRP A 88 8.25 26.37 -6.64
C TRP A 88 8.73 25.33 -5.62
N ARG A 89 8.56 25.56 -4.31
CA ARG A 89 8.96 24.60 -3.27
C ARG A 89 8.17 23.30 -3.38
N ASN A 90 6.89 23.39 -3.71
CA ASN A 90 6.07 22.20 -3.90
C ASN A 90 6.55 21.41 -5.14
N ILE A 91 6.82 22.09 -6.26
CA ILE A 91 7.34 21.46 -7.48
C ILE A 91 8.65 20.70 -7.19
N TRP A 92 9.60 21.29 -6.45
CA TRP A 92 10.85 20.61 -6.06
C TRP A 92 10.61 19.35 -5.24
N VAL A 93 9.68 19.38 -4.28
CA VAL A 93 9.32 18.19 -3.49
C VAL A 93 8.70 17.10 -4.36
N ALA A 94 7.93 17.46 -5.40
CA ALA A 94 7.43 16.48 -6.36
C ALA A 94 8.55 15.85 -7.19
N ILE A 95 9.51 16.64 -7.66
CA ILE A 95 10.68 16.14 -8.41
C ILE A 95 11.51 15.18 -7.55
N PHE A 96 11.77 15.54 -6.28
CA PHE A 96 12.46 14.65 -5.35
C PHE A 96 11.66 13.37 -5.09
N GLY A 97 10.33 13.47 -4.97
CA GLY A 97 9.44 12.33 -4.87
C GLY A 97 9.55 11.38 -6.05
N PHE A 98 9.53 11.92 -7.26
CA PHE A 98 9.71 11.16 -8.49
C PHE A 98 11.08 10.46 -8.52
N TYR A 99 12.16 11.17 -8.20
CA TYR A 99 13.52 10.64 -8.23
C TYR A 99 13.74 9.53 -7.19
N ILE A 100 13.30 9.75 -5.95
CA ILE A 100 13.45 8.77 -4.87
C ILE A 100 12.67 7.50 -5.21
N LEU A 101 11.43 7.60 -5.72
CA LEU A 101 10.66 6.42 -6.11
C LEU A 101 11.22 5.73 -7.37
N PHE A 102 11.80 6.49 -8.31
CA PHE A 102 12.54 5.96 -9.44
C PHE A 102 13.70 5.09 -8.96
N ALA A 103 14.55 5.61 -8.06
CA ALA A 103 15.68 4.86 -7.52
C ALA A 103 15.20 3.67 -6.69
N GLU A 104 14.29 3.89 -5.74
CA GLU A 104 13.89 2.87 -4.78
C GLU A 104 13.18 1.66 -5.43
N THR A 105 12.26 1.88 -6.38
CA THR A 105 11.54 0.79 -7.05
C THR A 105 12.26 0.26 -8.28
N GLY A 106 12.93 1.13 -9.05
CA GLY A 106 13.71 0.71 -10.21
C GLY A 106 14.89 -0.18 -9.83
N VAL A 107 15.65 0.22 -8.80
CA VAL A 107 16.79 -0.56 -8.30
C VAL A 107 16.35 -1.91 -7.75
N ARG A 108 15.18 -1.99 -7.11
CA ARG A 108 14.66 -3.26 -6.60
C ARG A 108 14.42 -4.28 -7.70
N GLN A 109 13.80 -3.86 -8.80
CA GLN A 109 13.47 -4.77 -9.90
C GLN A 109 14.71 -5.18 -10.69
N VAL A 110 15.68 -4.27 -10.83
CA VAL A 110 16.91 -4.57 -11.57
C VAL A 110 17.89 -5.47 -10.81
N MET A 111 17.72 -5.62 -9.48
CA MET A 111 18.55 -6.54 -8.68
C MET A 111 18.57 -7.96 -9.26
N ASN A 112 17.51 -8.38 -9.96
CA ASN A 112 17.42 -9.69 -10.59
C ASN A 112 18.54 -9.98 -11.60
N GLY A 113 19.05 -8.96 -12.30
CA GLY A 113 20.15 -9.13 -13.24
C GLY A 113 21.49 -9.53 -12.59
N PHE A 114 21.61 -9.40 -11.27
CA PHE A 114 22.84 -9.74 -10.54
C PHE A 114 22.85 -11.16 -9.98
N VAL A 115 21.74 -11.90 -10.02
CA VAL A 115 21.64 -13.25 -9.46
C VAL A 115 22.65 -14.20 -10.11
N GLU A 116 22.67 -14.27 -11.44
CA GLU A 116 23.55 -15.17 -12.20
C GLU A 116 25.05 -14.86 -11.98
N PRO A 117 25.53 -13.60 -12.05
CA PRO A 117 26.90 -13.26 -11.66
C PRO A 117 27.26 -13.64 -10.21
N VAL A 118 26.33 -13.49 -9.27
CA VAL A 118 26.55 -13.84 -7.86
C VAL A 118 26.69 -15.35 -7.68
N ILE A 119 25.87 -16.15 -8.38
CA ILE A 119 26.00 -17.62 -8.42
C ILE A 119 27.42 -18.00 -8.89
N LYS A 120 27.89 -17.40 -10.00
CA LYS A 120 29.23 -17.67 -10.54
C LYS A 120 30.36 -17.25 -9.59
N THR A 121 30.19 -16.15 -8.85
CA THR A 121 31.23 -15.59 -7.97
C THR A 121 31.36 -16.38 -6.67
N TYR A 122 30.25 -16.79 -6.05
CA TYR A 122 30.23 -17.43 -4.74
C TYR A 122 30.06 -18.96 -4.80
N ASN A 123 29.86 -19.53 -6.00
CA ASN A 123 29.59 -20.95 -6.24
C ASN A 123 28.47 -21.49 -5.33
N CYS A 124 27.38 -20.73 -5.22
CA CYS A 124 26.24 -21.02 -4.35
C CYS A 124 25.03 -21.53 -5.15
N THR A 125 24.02 -22.02 -4.45
CA THR A 125 22.76 -22.43 -5.08
C THR A 125 21.97 -21.21 -5.57
N LYS A 126 21.09 -21.40 -6.55
CA LYS A 126 20.20 -20.35 -7.04
C LYS A 126 19.38 -19.73 -5.91
N ASP A 127 18.84 -20.55 -5.02
CA ASP A 127 17.99 -20.10 -3.91
C ASP A 127 18.77 -19.21 -2.93
N GLU A 128 20.04 -19.53 -2.66
CA GLU A 128 20.91 -18.71 -1.82
C GLU A 128 21.21 -17.35 -2.48
N ALA A 129 21.48 -17.34 -3.78
CA ALA A 129 21.70 -16.11 -4.54
C ALA A 129 20.43 -15.23 -4.63
N ASP A 130 19.28 -15.83 -4.94
CA ASP A 130 17.98 -15.15 -4.94
C ASP A 130 17.66 -14.58 -3.55
N THR A 131 17.98 -15.33 -2.50
CA THR A 131 17.79 -14.86 -1.13
C THR A 131 18.67 -13.64 -0.85
N ALA A 132 19.96 -13.71 -1.18
CA ALA A 132 20.91 -12.64 -0.93
C ALA A 132 20.60 -11.35 -1.70
N VAL A 133 20.28 -11.47 -2.99
CA VAL A 133 20.17 -10.32 -3.91
C VAL A 133 18.74 -9.80 -4.02
N LEU A 134 17.72 -10.66 -3.89
CA LEU A 134 16.31 -10.29 -4.04
C LEU A 134 15.55 -10.31 -2.72
N VAL A 135 15.46 -11.45 -2.03
CA VAL A 135 14.57 -11.57 -0.86
C VAL A 135 14.96 -10.63 0.25
N VAL A 136 16.22 -10.67 0.69
CA VAL A 136 16.69 -9.89 1.84
C VAL A 136 16.41 -8.39 1.65
N PRO A 137 16.84 -7.72 0.55
CA PRO A 137 16.57 -6.30 0.38
C PRO A 137 15.08 -5.98 0.19
N MET A 138 14.32 -6.84 -0.52
CA MET A 138 12.89 -6.58 -0.76
C MET A 138 12.03 -6.82 0.48
N ALA A 139 12.16 -7.98 1.12
CA ALA A 139 11.37 -8.36 2.27
C ALA A 139 11.66 -7.46 3.48
N SER A 140 12.94 -7.17 3.75
CA SER A 140 13.29 -6.28 4.87
C SER A 140 12.72 -4.86 4.67
N SER A 141 12.71 -4.32 3.44
CA SER A 141 12.13 -3.00 3.16
C SER A 141 10.62 -2.91 3.45
N LEU A 142 9.91 -4.03 3.29
CA LEU A 142 8.46 -4.11 3.47
C LEU A 142 8.07 -4.48 4.90
N ILE A 143 8.73 -5.48 5.49
CA ILE A 143 8.48 -5.96 6.86
C ILE A 143 8.84 -4.88 7.89
N LEU A 144 9.94 -4.15 7.68
CA LEU A 144 10.39 -3.09 8.59
C LEU A 144 9.63 -1.77 8.39
N GLY A 145 8.61 -1.73 7.54
CA GLY A 145 7.77 -0.53 7.32
C GLY A 145 7.26 0.15 8.60
N PRO A 146 6.72 -0.58 9.60
CA PRO A 146 6.32 0.01 10.88
C PRO A 146 7.48 0.64 11.66
N PHE A 147 8.65 -0.01 11.66
CA PHE A 147 9.86 0.52 12.29
C PHE A 147 10.31 1.82 11.60
N CYS A 148 10.34 1.84 10.27
CA CYS A 148 10.63 3.03 9.48
C CYS A 148 9.64 4.17 9.74
N SER A 149 8.36 3.85 9.98
CA SER A 149 7.34 4.84 10.34
C SER A 149 7.57 5.44 11.74
N ILE A 150 7.91 4.62 12.72
CA ILE A 150 8.27 5.10 14.07
C ILE A 150 9.53 5.98 14.00
N PHE A 151 10.53 5.57 13.22
CA PHE A 151 11.74 6.35 13.01
C PHE A 151 11.43 7.71 12.39
N TYR A 152 10.63 7.73 11.32
CA TYR A 152 10.16 8.97 10.68
C TYR A 152 9.44 9.90 11.67
N GLN A 153 8.55 9.37 12.53
CA GLN A 153 7.83 10.18 13.51
C GLN A 153 8.77 10.81 14.56
N ARG A 154 9.89 10.15 14.90
CA ARG A 154 10.86 10.67 15.88
C ARG A 154 11.84 11.67 15.27
N THR A 155 12.39 11.35 14.10
CA THR A 155 13.52 12.10 13.51
C THR A 155 13.09 13.09 12.43
N GLY A 156 11.87 12.92 11.89
CA GLY A 156 11.34 13.69 10.77
C GLY A 156 11.87 13.24 9.42
N ALA A 157 11.30 13.82 8.36
CA ALA A 157 11.51 13.36 6.99
C ALA A 157 12.95 13.52 6.49
N ARG A 158 13.60 14.66 6.79
CA ARG A 158 14.96 14.99 6.35
C ARG A 158 15.98 13.96 6.82
N ILE A 159 16.00 13.68 8.13
CA ILE A 159 16.96 12.73 8.72
C ILE A 159 16.68 11.32 8.21
N SER A 160 15.41 10.92 8.14
CA SER A 160 15.02 9.60 7.66
C SER A 160 15.45 9.31 6.22
N ILE A 161 15.33 10.30 5.31
CA ILE A 161 15.82 10.17 3.93
C ILE A 161 17.34 10.10 3.88
N ILE A 162 18.06 10.96 4.61
CA ILE A 162 19.53 10.98 4.60
C ILE A 162 20.10 9.68 5.17
N VAL A 163 19.59 9.22 6.32
CA VAL A 163 20.03 7.97 6.95
C VAL A 163 19.74 6.79 6.04
N GLY A 164 18.55 6.74 5.44
CA GLY A 164 18.19 5.67 4.50
C GLY A 164 19.09 5.65 3.26
N ALA A 165 19.35 6.81 2.67
CA ALA A 165 20.18 6.96 1.49
C ALA A 165 21.66 6.61 1.74
N VAL A 166 22.23 7.05 2.88
CA VAL A 166 23.61 6.70 3.28
C VAL A 166 23.72 5.19 3.55
N LEU A 167 22.73 4.61 4.24
CA LEU A 167 22.73 3.17 4.53
C LEU A 167 22.65 2.34 3.25
N THR A 168 21.75 2.69 2.32
CA THR A 168 21.61 1.97 1.05
C THR A 168 22.82 2.19 0.14
N GLY A 169 23.29 3.43 -0.03
CA GLY A 169 24.47 3.74 -0.85
C GLY A 169 25.73 3.07 -0.31
N GLY A 170 25.97 3.15 1.01
CA GLY A 170 27.08 2.46 1.65
C GLY A 170 27.02 0.94 1.47
N SER A 171 25.83 0.35 1.53
CA SER A 171 25.65 -1.08 1.29
C SER A 171 25.99 -1.49 -0.16
N PHE A 172 25.64 -0.65 -1.15
CA PHE A 172 26.03 -0.87 -2.55
C PHE A 172 27.54 -0.70 -2.77
N VAL A 173 28.20 0.22 -2.05
CA VAL A 173 29.66 0.38 -2.11
C VAL A 173 30.38 -0.82 -1.51
N VAL A 174 29.91 -1.30 -0.34
CA VAL A 174 30.53 -2.42 0.39
C VAL A 174 30.27 -3.78 -0.27
N GLY A 175 29.11 -3.97 -0.90
CA GLY A 175 28.68 -5.26 -1.45
C GLY A 175 29.70 -6.00 -2.33
N PRO A 176 30.31 -5.35 -3.34
CA PRO A 176 31.33 -5.98 -4.19
C PRO A 176 32.60 -6.42 -3.45
N PHE A 177 32.88 -5.88 -2.26
CA PHE A 177 34.04 -6.27 -1.45
C PHE A 177 33.75 -7.43 -0.50
N CYS A 178 32.48 -7.88 -0.39
CA CYS A 178 32.13 -9.01 0.45
C CYS A 178 32.77 -10.30 -0.13
N LYS A 179 33.47 -11.06 0.73
CA LYS A 179 34.09 -12.34 0.34
C LYS A 179 33.22 -13.56 0.68
N SER A 180 32.12 -13.35 1.40
CA SER A 180 31.18 -14.40 1.81
C SER A 180 29.75 -13.98 1.49
N ILE A 181 28.93 -14.93 1.04
CA ILE A 181 27.51 -14.70 0.75
C ILE A 181 26.73 -14.21 1.98
N TYR A 182 27.09 -14.64 3.18
CA TYR A 182 26.46 -14.15 4.41
C TYR A 182 26.79 -12.68 4.69
N LEU A 183 28.01 -12.24 4.35
CA LEU A 183 28.38 -10.82 4.42
C LEU A 183 27.63 -10.01 3.37
N LEU A 184 27.42 -10.57 2.17
CA LEU A 184 26.60 -9.96 1.13
C LEU A 184 25.13 -9.83 1.58
N MET A 185 24.56 -10.85 2.21
CA MET A 185 23.22 -10.80 2.80
C MET A 185 23.10 -9.70 3.87
N LEU A 186 24.13 -9.52 4.71
CA LEU A 186 24.14 -8.44 5.69
C LEU A 186 24.17 -7.06 5.01
N ALA A 187 24.96 -6.91 3.95
CA ALA A 187 24.98 -5.67 3.16
C ALA A 187 23.62 -5.41 2.49
N THR A 188 23.00 -6.41 1.85
CA THR A 188 21.70 -6.25 1.20
C THR A 188 20.55 -6.05 2.18
N PHE A 189 20.69 -6.49 3.44
CA PHE A 189 19.77 -6.13 4.52
C PHE A 189 19.81 -4.63 4.82
N GLY A 190 21.00 -4.01 4.79
CA GLY A 190 21.18 -2.57 4.86
C GLY A 190 20.49 -1.83 3.71
N ILE A 191 20.58 -2.36 2.49
CA ILE A 191 19.85 -1.82 1.31
C ILE A 191 18.35 -1.78 1.60
N GLY A 192 17.78 -2.87 2.13
CA GLY A 192 16.34 -2.95 2.38
C GLY A 192 15.85 -2.02 3.49
N ILE A 193 16.58 -1.91 4.61
CA ILE A 193 16.27 -0.93 5.67
C ILE A 193 16.28 0.49 5.10
N GLY A 194 17.34 0.85 4.36
CA GLY A 194 17.48 2.21 3.83
C GLY A 194 16.41 2.56 2.80
N CYS A 195 16.09 1.63 1.90
CA CYS A 195 14.98 1.77 0.96
C CYS A 195 13.63 1.93 1.68
N GLY A 196 13.39 1.16 2.75
CA GLY A 196 12.18 1.27 3.56
C GLY A 196 12.03 2.64 4.23
N LEU A 197 13.12 3.18 4.78
CA LEU A 197 13.16 4.52 5.38
C LEU A 197 12.86 5.60 4.35
N MET A 198 13.49 5.55 3.17
CA MET A 198 13.28 6.51 2.08
C MET A 198 11.84 6.46 1.57
N ARG A 199 11.31 5.25 1.28
CA ARG A 199 9.94 5.04 0.80
C ARG A 199 8.91 5.59 1.77
N ASN A 200 9.02 5.25 3.06
CA ASN A 200 8.04 5.70 4.03
C ASN A 200 8.05 7.23 4.18
N SER A 201 9.24 7.82 4.22
CA SER A 201 9.40 9.27 4.38
C SER A 201 8.81 10.05 3.20
N ILE A 202 9.09 9.61 1.97
CA ILE A 202 8.67 10.33 0.77
C ILE A 202 7.16 10.27 0.56
N ILE A 203 6.53 9.12 0.84
CA ILE A 203 5.07 8.97 0.79
C ILE A 203 4.38 9.88 1.82
N SER A 204 4.94 9.99 3.03
CA SER A 204 4.42 10.89 4.06
C SER A 204 4.53 12.37 3.66
N ILE A 205 5.71 12.82 3.23
CA ILE A 205 5.93 14.22 2.77
C ILE A 205 4.93 14.60 1.67
N GLN A 206 4.76 13.71 0.70
CA GLN A 206 3.85 13.89 -0.42
C GLN A 206 2.40 14.13 0.01
N CYS A 207 1.94 13.40 1.03
CA CYS A 207 0.60 13.55 1.58
C CYS A 207 0.42 14.86 2.37
N GLU A 208 1.49 15.35 3.00
CA GLU A 208 1.47 16.59 3.80
C GLU A 208 1.50 17.86 2.92
N TYR A 209 2.35 17.88 1.90
CA TYR A 209 2.57 19.06 1.05
C TYR A 209 1.42 19.32 0.05
N PHE A 210 0.84 18.27 -0.54
CA PHE A 210 -0.12 18.41 -1.63
C PHE A 210 -1.56 18.12 -1.17
N LYS A 211 -2.26 19.14 -0.65
CA LYS A 211 -3.68 19.02 -0.24
C LYS A 211 -4.67 19.22 -1.40
N LYS A 212 -4.50 20.26 -2.24
CA LYS A 212 -5.47 20.63 -3.31
C LYS A 212 -5.33 19.84 -4.62
N LYS A 213 -4.11 19.54 -5.08
CA LYS A 213 -3.82 18.82 -6.35
C LYS A 213 -3.16 17.46 -6.12
N ARG A 214 -3.55 16.77 -5.03
CA ARG A 214 -2.90 15.53 -4.58
C ARG A 214 -2.83 14.48 -5.67
N ASN A 215 -3.97 14.14 -6.27
CA ASN A 215 -4.07 13.01 -7.19
C ASN A 215 -3.22 13.21 -8.45
N THR A 216 -3.20 14.42 -9.03
CA THR A 216 -2.38 14.74 -10.20
C THR A 216 -0.89 14.66 -9.90
N VAL A 217 -0.46 15.17 -8.75
CA VAL A 217 0.96 15.14 -8.37
C VAL A 217 1.40 13.73 -8.01
N MET A 218 0.58 12.96 -7.28
CA MET A 218 0.87 11.55 -7.01
C MET A 218 0.96 10.74 -8.31
N ALA A 219 0.09 11.01 -9.28
CA ALA A 219 0.14 10.37 -10.59
C ALA A 219 1.46 10.69 -11.30
N ALA A 220 1.89 11.96 -11.34
CA ALA A 220 3.17 12.35 -11.95
C ALA A 220 4.38 11.68 -11.28
N ILE A 221 4.40 11.66 -9.93
CA ILE A 221 5.46 11.01 -9.16
C ILE A 221 5.47 9.48 -9.40
N SER A 222 4.29 8.86 -9.56
CA SER A 222 4.15 7.42 -9.78
C SER A 222 4.72 6.90 -11.11
N ILE A 223 5.07 7.80 -12.04
CA ILE A 223 5.75 7.49 -13.30
C ILE A 223 7.21 7.06 -13.04
N GLY A 224 7.86 7.63 -12.01
CA GLY A 224 9.26 7.39 -11.67
C GLY A 224 9.62 5.89 -11.58
N PRO A 225 8.91 5.08 -10.78
CA PRO A 225 9.12 3.63 -10.73
C PRO A 225 9.11 2.94 -12.09
N GLY A 226 8.17 3.29 -12.98
CA GLY A 226 8.06 2.64 -14.28
C GLY A 226 9.22 2.97 -15.21
N LEU A 227 9.71 4.22 -15.17
CA LEU A 227 10.91 4.63 -15.90
C LEU A 227 12.17 3.97 -15.34
N GLY A 228 12.26 3.80 -14.02
CA GLY A 228 13.38 3.10 -13.39
C GLY A 228 13.49 1.65 -13.86
N ILE A 229 12.36 0.95 -13.91
CA ILE A 229 12.28 -0.44 -14.40
C ILE A 229 12.65 -0.52 -15.89
N PHE A 230 12.34 0.50 -16.69
CA PHE A 230 12.67 0.51 -18.12
C PHE A 230 14.15 0.82 -18.41
N ILE A 231 14.71 1.82 -17.73
CA ILE A 231 16.05 2.36 -18.07
C ILE A 231 17.17 1.55 -17.40
N LEU A 232 17.00 1.17 -16.13
CA LEU A 232 18.09 0.59 -15.34
C LEU A 232 18.57 -0.78 -15.84
N PRO A 233 17.71 -1.76 -16.23
CA PRO A 233 18.17 -3.07 -16.66
C PRO A 233 19.14 -3.04 -17.84
N SER A 234 18.79 -2.30 -18.89
CA SER A 234 19.64 -2.15 -20.08
C SER A 234 20.95 -1.42 -19.76
N THR A 235 20.88 -0.40 -18.90
CA THR A 235 22.05 0.39 -18.50
C THR A 235 23.04 -0.45 -17.69
N LEU A 236 22.55 -1.22 -16.72
CA LEU A 236 23.40 -2.06 -15.87
C LEU A 236 24.01 -3.21 -16.67
N LYS A 237 23.25 -3.84 -17.57
CA LYS A 237 23.79 -4.84 -18.49
C LYS A 237 24.98 -4.29 -19.27
N TRP A 238 24.84 -3.10 -19.85
CA TRP A 238 25.92 -2.46 -20.60
C TRP A 238 27.17 -2.21 -19.75
N ILE A 239 27.00 -1.77 -18.49
CA ILE A 239 28.12 -1.58 -17.55
C ILE A 239 28.79 -2.92 -17.22
N MET A 240 27.99 -3.95 -16.92
CA MET A 240 28.50 -5.27 -16.55
C MET A 240 29.31 -5.92 -17.67
N VAL A 241 28.83 -5.82 -18.92
CA VAL A 241 29.53 -6.33 -20.10
C VAL A 241 30.82 -5.55 -20.38
N LYS A 242 30.81 -4.23 -20.21
CA LYS A 242 31.98 -3.38 -20.50
C LYS A 242 33.15 -3.62 -19.54
N TYR A 243 32.88 -3.86 -18.26
CA TYR A 243 33.90 -4.01 -17.22
C TYR A 243 34.14 -5.47 -16.80
N ASP A 244 33.43 -6.42 -17.42
CA ASP A 244 33.48 -7.86 -17.10
C ASP A 244 33.32 -8.16 -15.59
N SER A 245 32.54 -7.32 -14.89
CA SER A 245 32.36 -7.41 -13.45
C SER A 245 31.03 -6.77 -13.05
N TRP A 246 30.38 -7.36 -12.04
CA TRP A 246 29.13 -6.82 -11.47
C TRP A 246 29.37 -5.72 -10.43
N GLY A 247 30.60 -5.57 -9.91
CA GLY A 247 30.94 -4.57 -8.90
C GLY A 247 30.73 -3.11 -9.33
N PRO A 248 31.26 -2.68 -10.51
CA PRO A 248 31.06 -1.32 -11.02
C PRO A 248 29.60 -0.94 -11.21
N ALA A 249 28.75 -1.91 -11.54
CA ALA A 249 27.30 -1.69 -11.66
C ALA A 249 26.66 -1.35 -10.30
N TRP A 250 27.10 -1.97 -9.20
CA TRP A 250 26.65 -1.63 -7.85
C TRP A 250 27.12 -0.23 -7.42
N TRP A 251 28.35 0.16 -7.77
CA TRP A 251 28.83 1.53 -7.50
C TRP A 251 28.05 2.58 -8.29
N PHE A 252 27.70 2.28 -9.54
CA PHE A 252 26.79 3.13 -10.31
C PHE A 252 25.42 3.28 -9.63
N LEU A 253 24.86 2.19 -9.09
CA LEU A 253 23.62 2.26 -8.31
C LEU A 253 23.75 3.09 -7.04
N SER A 254 24.89 3.02 -6.35
CA SER A 254 25.16 3.85 -5.16
C SER A 254 25.06 5.35 -5.46
N LEU A 255 25.45 5.80 -6.66
CA LEU A 255 25.35 7.23 -7.04
C LEU A 255 23.92 7.76 -6.96
N PHE A 256 22.91 6.94 -7.27
CA PHE A 256 21.50 7.36 -7.15
C PHE A 256 21.11 7.64 -5.70
N TYR A 257 21.67 6.89 -4.76
CA TYR A 257 21.41 7.09 -3.33
C TYR A 257 22.20 8.26 -2.76
N VAL A 258 23.42 8.53 -3.24
CA VAL A 258 24.17 9.75 -2.88
C VAL A 258 23.39 11.00 -3.30
N ILE A 259 22.86 11.02 -4.54
CA ILE A 259 22.02 12.13 -5.01
C ILE A 259 20.74 12.23 -4.16
N SER A 260 20.13 11.11 -3.79
CA SER A 260 18.96 11.10 -2.89
C SER A 260 19.28 11.70 -1.51
N ALA A 261 20.46 11.46 -0.96
CA ALA A 261 20.91 12.05 0.30
C ALA A 261 21.06 13.58 0.18
N ILE A 262 21.67 14.05 -0.93
CA ILE A 262 21.83 15.48 -1.22
C ILE A 262 20.46 16.15 -1.35
N MET A 263 19.54 15.56 -2.11
CA MET A 263 18.15 16.06 -2.22
C MET A 263 17.44 16.11 -0.87
N GLY A 264 17.70 15.11 -0.01
CA GLY A 264 17.20 15.07 1.36
C GLY A 264 17.58 16.29 2.20
N LEU A 265 18.75 16.90 1.97
CA LEU A 265 19.19 18.10 2.70
C LEU A 265 18.28 19.31 2.45
N PHE A 266 17.68 19.40 1.27
CA PHE A 266 16.84 20.53 0.85
C PHE A 266 15.37 20.39 1.26
N ILE A 267 14.97 19.26 1.84
CA ILE A 267 13.61 19.06 2.34
C ILE A 267 13.44 19.83 3.65
N SER A 268 12.69 20.93 3.59
CA SER A 268 12.29 21.68 4.78
C SER A 268 11.34 20.86 5.64
N LYS A 269 11.58 20.88 6.96
CA LYS A 269 10.73 20.23 7.94
C LYS A 269 9.42 21.03 8.06
N GLN A 270 8.31 20.51 7.56
CA GLN A 270 7.02 20.96 8.09
C GLN A 270 6.87 20.36 9.50
N PRO A 271 6.40 21.14 10.50
CA PRO A 271 6.06 20.56 11.79
C PRO A 271 4.93 19.56 11.56
N SER A 272 5.18 18.31 11.92
CA SER A 272 4.19 17.24 11.81
C SER A 272 3.02 17.54 12.76
N GLU A 273 2.00 18.27 12.31
CA GLU A 273 0.77 18.49 13.08
C GLU A 273 -0.08 17.22 13.23
N GLN A 274 0.35 16.07 12.69
CA GLN A 274 -0.29 14.78 12.91
C GLN A 274 0.68 13.76 13.47
N THR A 275 1.01 13.92 14.76
CA THR A 275 1.34 12.79 15.63
C THR A 275 0.09 11.92 15.83
N SER A 276 -0.31 11.14 14.82
CA SER A 276 -1.14 9.99 15.10
C SER A 276 -0.24 8.95 15.74
N SER A 277 -0.13 8.96 17.07
CA SER A 277 0.52 7.89 17.82
C SER A 277 0.02 6.55 17.30
N PHE A 278 0.93 5.61 16.97
CA PHE A 278 0.56 4.25 16.63
C PHE A 278 -0.38 3.70 17.70
N SER A 279 -1.67 3.61 17.38
CA SER A 279 -2.67 3.10 18.31
C SER A 279 -2.91 1.65 17.95
N PHE A 280 -2.38 0.75 18.77
CA PHE A 280 -2.61 -0.69 18.62
C PHE A 280 -4.11 -1.00 18.52
N SER A 281 -4.96 -0.26 19.24
CA SER A 281 -6.42 -0.37 19.15
C SER A 281 -6.96 -0.08 17.74
N SER A 282 -6.40 0.91 17.03
CA SER A 282 -6.77 1.23 15.65
C SER A 282 -6.27 0.17 14.66
N ALA A 283 -5.08 -0.39 14.88
CA ALA A 283 -4.56 -1.49 14.08
C ALA A 283 -5.44 -2.75 14.21
N VAL A 284 -5.80 -3.13 15.44
CA VAL A 284 -6.70 -4.28 15.71
C VAL A 284 -8.09 -4.08 15.09
N LYS A 285 -8.61 -2.85 15.05
CA LYS A 285 -9.90 -2.56 14.39
C LYS A 285 -9.88 -2.83 12.88
N VAL A 286 -8.73 -2.67 12.23
CA VAL A 286 -8.57 -2.91 10.79
C VAL A 286 -8.62 -4.42 10.52
N CYS A 287 -7.87 -5.23 11.28
CA CYS A 287 -7.85 -6.70 11.20
C CYS A 287 -9.12 -7.40 11.75
N LYS A 288 -10.16 -6.64 12.12
CA LYS A 288 -11.48 -7.21 12.45
C LYS A 288 -12.45 -7.15 11.27
N LYS A 289 -12.05 -6.52 10.17
CA LYS A 289 -12.85 -6.42 8.95
C LYS A 289 -12.51 -7.61 8.06
N VAL A 290 -13.46 -8.53 7.93
CA VAL A 290 -13.32 -9.74 7.10
C VAL A 290 -12.89 -9.41 5.67
N GLU A 291 -13.40 -8.30 5.10
CA GLU A 291 -13.01 -7.90 3.74
C GLU A 291 -11.53 -7.49 3.65
N PHE A 292 -10.97 -6.92 4.73
CA PHE A 292 -9.56 -6.58 4.77
C PHE A 292 -8.68 -7.82 4.90
N ASP A 293 -9.06 -8.76 5.76
CA ASP A 293 -8.29 -10.00 5.95
C ASP A 293 -8.28 -10.86 4.68
N LEU A 294 -9.42 -10.97 3.98
CA LEU A 294 -9.49 -11.63 2.68
C LEU A 294 -8.63 -10.93 1.62
N HIS A 295 -8.55 -9.59 1.65
CA HIS A 295 -7.64 -8.84 0.78
C HIS A 295 -6.17 -9.12 1.11
N LEU A 296 -5.80 -9.25 2.39
CA LEU A 296 -4.44 -9.61 2.78
C LEU A 296 -4.04 -10.99 2.27
N ILE A 297 -4.95 -11.97 2.33
CA ILE A 297 -4.73 -13.30 1.76
C ILE A 297 -4.55 -13.21 0.24
N ALA A 298 -5.37 -12.42 -0.46
CA ALA A 298 -5.22 -12.18 -1.89
C ALA A 298 -3.87 -11.52 -2.23
N CYS A 299 -3.42 -10.55 -1.42
CA CYS A 299 -2.12 -9.90 -1.58
C CYS A 299 -0.96 -10.87 -1.34
N PHE A 300 -1.06 -11.76 -0.35
CA PHE A 300 -0.05 -12.78 -0.10
C PHE A 300 0.19 -13.63 -1.35
N PHE A 301 -0.88 -14.21 -1.92
CA PHE A 301 -0.75 -15.04 -3.12
C PHE A 301 -0.25 -14.26 -4.34
N ALA A 302 -0.81 -13.06 -4.59
CA ALA A 302 -0.41 -12.23 -5.73
C ALA A 302 1.05 -11.76 -5.67
N SER A 303 1.53 -11.42 -4.47
CA SER A 303 2.91 -11.01 -4.25
C SER A 303 3.87 -12.19 -4.33
N SER A 304 3.46 -13.38 -3.89
CA SER A 304 4.22 -14.62 -4.12
C SER A 304 4.39 -14.90 -5.62
N VAL A 305 3.32 -14.81 -6.42
CA VAL A 305 3.39 -14.98 -7.88
C VAL A 305 4.31 -13.95 -8.52
N THR A 306 4.18 -12.69 -8.12
CA THR A 306 5.02 -11.59 -8.65
C THR A 306 6.50 -11.83 -8.33
N PHE A 307 6.80 -12.34 -7.14
CA PHE A 307 8.16 -12.66 -6.75
C PHE A 307 8.71 -13.89 -7.49
N ILE A 308 7.93 -14.98 -7.60
CA ILE A 308 8.31 -16.18 -8.38
C ILE A 308 8.63 -15.78 -9.82
N TYR A 309 7.80 -14.90 -10.40
CA TYR A 309 8.05 -14.35 -11.73
C TYR A 309 9.37 -13.61 -11.78
N LEU A 310 9.59 -12.67 -10.83
CA LEU A 310 10.82 -11.89 -10.77
C LEU A 310 12.06 -12.78 -10.71
N ALA A 311 12.11 -13.74 -9.77
CA ALA A 311 13.29 -14.58 -9.55
C ALA A 311 13.66 -15.50 -10.72
N ASN A 312 12.71 -15.85 -11.60
CA ASN A 312 12.93 -16.86 -12.63
C ASN A 312 12.85 -16.34 -14.07
N ILE A 313 12.28 -15.17 -14.32
CA ILE A 313 11.99 -14.73 -15.69
C ILE A 313 13.24 -14.51 -16.56
N LEU A 314 14.32 -13.95 -16.00
CA LEU A 314 15.56 -13.73 -16.76
C LEU A 314 16.25 -15.05 -17.11
N ILE A 315 16.23 -16.03 -16.19
CA ILE A 315 16.78 -17.37 -16.41
C ILE A 315 15.95 -18.12 -17.46
N LEU A 316 14.61 -18.01 -17.40
CA LEU A 316 13.73 -18.62 -18.40
C LEU A 316 13.94 -18.02 -19.80
N MET A 317 14.12 -16.70 -19.91
CA MET A 317 14.42 -16.06 -21.19
C MET A 317 15.79 -16.49 -21.74
N GLU A 318 16.76 -16.73 -20.86
CA GLU A 318 18.07 -17.24 -21.24
C GLU A 318 18.04 -18.70 -21.70
N SER A 319 17.28 -19.58 -21.03
CA SER A 319 17.13 -20.98 -21.46
C SER A 319 16.47 -21.10 -22.83
N GLU A 320 15.61 -20.15 -23.20
CA GLU A 320 14.96 -20.08 -24.50
C GLU A 320 15.80 -19.30 -25.55
N ASN A 321 17.07 -18.99 -25.25
CA ASN A 321 17.99 -18.24 -26.12
C ASN A 321 17.45 -16.88 -26.61
N ILE A 322 16.71 -16.18 -25.74
CA ILE A 322 16.15 -14.87 -26.08
C ILE A 322 17.22 -13.79 -25.95
N GLU A 323 17.56 -13.16 -27.06
CA GLU A 323 18.43 -11.99 -27.09
C GLU A 323 17.79 -10.81 -26.32
N ASN A 324 18.63 -10.04 -25.62
CA ASN A 324 18.22 -8.84 -24.89
C ASN A 324 17.12 -9.04 -23.82
N LYS A 325 17.22 -10.12 -23.02
CA LYS A 325 16.32 -10.46 -21.90
C LYS A 325 16.02 -9.28 -20.96
N GLU A 326 17.03 -8.46 -20.63
CA GLU A 326 16.92 -7.30 -19.74
C GLU A 326 16.08 -6.17 -20.34
N GLY A 327 16.22 -5.92 -21.64
CA GLY A 327 15.42 -4.91 -22.35
C GLY A 327 13.94 -5.31 -22.47
N ILE A 328 13.67 -6.60 -22.68
CA ILE A 328 12.29 -7.13 -22.69
C ILE A 328 11.65 -6.98 -21.32
N TYR A 329 12.36 -7.40 -20.28
CA TYR A 329 11.92 -7.23 -18.90
C TYR A 329 11.67 -5.74 -18.55
N GLY A 330 12.56 -4.85 -19.00
CA GLY A 330 12.39 -3.40 -18.79
C GLY A 330 11.10 -2.83 -19.41
N PHE A 331 10.59 -3.42 -20.50
CA PHE A 331 9.33 -2.98 -21.13
C PHE A 331 8.11 -3.09 -20.20
N GLN A 332 8.16 -3.99 -19.20
CA GLN A 332 7.17 -4.09 -18.14
C GLN A 332 7.00 -2.76 -17.39
N GLY A 333 8.10 -2.01 -17.20
CA GLY A 333 8.12 -0.70 -16.57
C GLY A 333 7.30 0.34 -17.33
N LEU A 334 7.50 0.43 -18.65
CA LEU A 334 6.76 1.35 -19.52
C LEU A 334 5.27 0.99 -19.56
N ALA A 335 4.96 -0.30 -19.70
CA ALA A 335 3.59 -0.79 -19.69
C ALA A 335 2.85 -0.48 -18.37
N SER A 336 3.57 -0.49 -17.23
CA SER A 336 3.00 -0.10 -15.94
C SER A 336 2.59 1.37 -15.86
N ILE A 337 3.30 2.26 -16.56
CA ILE A 337 2.95 3.69 -16.65
C ILE A 337 1.63 3.84 -17.42
N VAL A 338 1.50 3.12 -18.54
CA VAL A 338 0.27 3.10 -19.34
C VAL A 338 -0.90 2.61 -18.49
N GLY A 339 -0.74 1.49 -17.77
CA GLY A 339 -1.77 0.98 -16.86
C GLY A 339 -2.22 2.01 -15.82
N LYS A 340 -1.28 2.70 -15.17
CA LYS A 340 -1.59 3.76 -14.19
C LYS A 340 -2.37 4.92 -14.81
N PHE A 341 -1.99 5.36 -16.01
CA PHE A 341 -2.67 6.46 -16.70
C PHE A 341 -4.09 6.08 -17.12
N VAL A 342 -4.26 4.90 -17.72
CA VAL A 342 -5.57 4.34 -18.08
C VAL A 342 -6.47 4.27 -16.86
N LEU A 343 -5.97 3.75 -15.73
CA LEU A 343 -6.79 3.69 -14.53
C LEU A 343 -7.14 5.08 -13.99
N THR A 344 -6.19 6.00 -13.96
CA THR A 344 -6.45 7.37 -13.50
C THR A 344 -7.56 8.02 -14.31
N PHE A 345 -7.57 7.81 -15.63
CA PHE A 345 -8.65 8.25 -16.50
C PHE A 345 -9.98 7.53 -16.21
N VAL A 346 -9.99 6.20 -16.08
CA VAL A 346 -11.21 5.42 -15.77
C VAL A 346 -11.81 5.85 -14.43
N MET A 347 -10.99 6.10 -13.41
CA MET A 347 -11.45 6.59 -12.12
C MET A 347 -12.03 8.02 -12.20
N SER A 348 -11.57 8.85 -13.14
CA SER A 348 -12.13 10.18 -13.36
C SER A 348 -13.57 10.16 -13.88
N LEU A 349 -13.96 9.07 -14.55
CA LEU A 349 -15.31 8.92 -15.11
C LEU A 349 -16.37 8.62 -14.04
N ASN A 350 -16.00 8.35 -12.78
CA ASN A 350 -16.89 8.08 -11.63
C ASN A 350 -17.98 7.01 -11.84
N ARG A 351 -17.93 6.25 -12.94
CA ARG A 351 -18.95 5.27 -13.35
C ARG A 351 -18.63 3.84 -12.91
N VAL A 352 -17.38 3.55 -12.57
CA VAL A 352 -16.93 2.18 -12.29
C VAL A 352 -16.63 2.03 -10.80
N HIS A 353 -17.14 0.94 -10.21
CA HIS A 353 -16.91 0.64 -8.80
C HIS A 353 -15.47 0.14 -8.56
N ASN A 354 -14.82 0.62 -7.50
CA ASN A 354 -13.41 0.28 -7.17
C ASN A 354 -13.18 -1.23 -7.06
N GLY A 355 -14.14 -2.00 -6.56
CA GLY A 355 -14.03 -3.47 -6.50
C GLY A 355 -13.94 -4.15 -7.86
N ILE A 356 -14.65 -3.64 -8.88
CA ILE A 356 -14.59 -4.21 -10.24
C ILE A 356 -13.22 -3.95 -10.85
N ILE A 357 -12.71 -2.73 -10.67
CA ILE A 357 -11.36 -2.36 -11.12
C ILE A 357 -10.31 -3.24 -10.47
N MET A 358 -10.45 -3.50 -9.15
CA MET A 358 -9.54 -4.37 -8.42
C MET A 358 -9.53 -5.79 -9.00
N ILE A 359 -10.71 -6.38 -9.25
CA ILE A 359 -10.82 -7.70 -9.91
C ILE A 359 -10.10 -7.70 -11.25
N ILE A 360 -10.40 -6.73 -12.13
CA ILE A 360 -9.79 -6.65 -13.46
C ILE A 360 -8.27 -6.56 -13.35
N SER A 361 -7.75 -5.76 -12.41
CA SER A 361 -6.31 -5.62 -12.20
C SER A 361 -5.64 -6.93 -11.78
N TYR A 362 -6.27 -7.70 -10.88
CA TYR A 362 -5.78 -9.01 -10.47
C TYR A 362 -5.82 -10.02 -11.61
N VAL A 363 -6.93 -10.07 -12.38
CA VAL A 363 -7.06 -10.99 -13.52
C VAL A 363 -5.97 -10.72 -14.54
N ILE A 364 -5.78 -9.46 -14.96
CA ILE A 364 -4.76 -9.11 -15.95
C ILE A 364 -3.35 -9.39 -15.40
N ALA A 365 -3.03 -8.96 -14.18
CA ALA A 365 -1.69 -9.13 -13.62
C ALA A 365 -1.35 -10.61 -13.41
N GLN A 366 -2.21 -11.38 -12.74
CA GLN A 366 -1.90 -12.74 -12.32
C GLN A 366 -1.92 -13.73 -13.50
N LEU A 367 -2.88 -13.60 -14.43
CA LEU A 367 -2.87 -14.43 -15.65
C LEU A 367 -1.64 -14.13 -16.51
N SER A 368 -1.28 -12.86 -16.63
CA SER A 368 -0.11 -12.48 -17.42
C SER A 368 1.20 -12.90 -16.79
N LEU A 369 1.37 -12.81 -15.47
CA LEU A 369 2.59 -13.29 -14.81
C LEU A 369 2.72 -14.81 -14.92
N SER A 370 1.61 -15.54 -14.75
CA SER A 370 1.60 -17.01 -14.79
C SER A 370 1.74 -17.56 -16.22
N SER A 371 1.32 -16.81 -17.24
CA SER A 371 1.44 -17.24 -18.65
C SER A 371 2.87 -17.30 -19.16
N ALA A 372 3.85 -16.80 -18.40
CA ALA A 372 5.27 -16.97 -18.69
C ALA A 372 5.68 -18.45 -18.84
N ALA A 373 4.97 -19.38 -18.16
CA ALA A 373 5.17 -20.82 -18.32
C ALA A 373 5.04 -21.30 -19.79
N PHE A 374 4.22 -20.62 -20.59
CA PHE A 374 3.89 -20.99 -21.97
C PHE A 374 4.62 -20.13 -23.01
N CYS A 375 5.58 -19.31 -22.59
CA CYS A 375 6.37 -18.46 -23.47
C CYS A 375 7.67 -19.16 -23.89
N TYR A 376 7.90 -19.20 -25.20
CA TYR A 376 9.07 -19.79 -25.86
C TYR A 376 9.72 -18.82 -26.85
N LYS A 377 8.94 -17.90 -27.42
CA LYS A 377 9.40 -16.95 -28.45
C LYS A 377 9.50 -15.54 -27.91
N PHE A 378 10.40 -14.74 -28.49
CA PHE A 378 10.59 -13.32 -28.19
C PHE A 378 9.27 -12.52 -28.11
N TRP A 379 8.39 -12.69 -29.11
CA TRP A 379 7.10 -11.99 -29.15
C TRP A 379 6.15 -12.38 -28.02
N GLN A 380 6.19 -13.65 -27.59
CA GLN A 380 5.36 -14.12 -26.49
C GLN A 380 5.78 -13.47 -25.17
N PHE A 381 7.09 -13.43 -24.88
CA PHE A 381 7.62 -12.73 -23.71
C PHE A 381 7.33 -11.22 -23.72
N ARG A 382 7.38 -10.55 -24.88
CA ARG A 382 7.04 -9.12 -24.97
C ARG A 382 5.58 -8.84 -24.66
N ILE A 383 4.67 -9.62 -25.24
CA ILE A 383 3.22 -9.47 -25.01
C ILE A 383 2.90 -9.77 -23.53
N GLN A 384 3.47 -10.86 -23.01
CA GLN A 384 3.34 -11.26 -21.60
C GLN A 384 3.83 -10.16 -20.64
N ASN A 385 5.01 -9.57 -20.88
CA ASN A 385 5.54 -8.48 -20.05
C ASN A 385 4.68 -7.21 -20.14
N ALA A 386 4.15 -6.89 -21.32
CA ALA A 386 3.29 -5.73 -21.51
C ALA A 386 1.99 -5.83 -20.71
N PHE A 387 1.29 -6.96 -20.79
CA PHE A 387 0.07 -7.18 -20.02
C PHE A 387 0.35 -7.26 -18.51
N ALA A 388 1.44 -7.91 -18.10
CA ALA A 388 1.85 -7.95 -16.70
C ALA A 388 2.12 -6.54 -16.16
N GLY A 389 2.85 -5.72 -16.92
CA GLY A 389 3.10 -4.31 -16.60
C GLY A 389 1.81 -3.52 -16.44
N ILE A 390 0.90 -3.60 -17.41
CA ILE A 390 -0.41 -2.93 -17.34
C ILE A 390 -1.18 -3.37 -16.08
N GLY A 391 -1.29 -4.68 -15.84
CA GLY A 391 -2.00 -5.23 -14.67
C GLY A 391 -1.41 -4.74 -13.34
N ILE A 392 -0.08 -4.77 -13.20
CA ILE A 392 0.62 -4.25 -12.01
C ILE A 392 0.39 -2.74 -11.86
N GLY A 393 0.41 -1.99 -12.96
CA GLY A 393 0.12 -0.55 -12.98
C GLY A 393 -1.30 -0.23 -12.52
N LEU A 394 -2.29 -0.97 -13.01
CA LEU A 394 -3.69 -0.88 -12.58
C LEU A 394 -3.81 -1.17 -11.08
N TYR A 395 -3.22 -2.27 -10.60
CA TYR A 395 -3.26 -2.64 -9.18
C TYR A 395 -2.66 -1.56 -8.29
N GLN A 396 -1.46 -1.05 -8.63
CA GLN A 396 -0.76 -0.03 -7.84
C GLN A 396 -1.59 1.27 -7.71
N ALA A 397 -2.27 1.69 -8.78
CA ALA A 397 -3.11 2.88 -8.75
C ALA A 397 -4.47 2.64 -8.06
N CYS A 398 -5.02 1.42 -8.11
CA CYS A 398 -6.30 1.07 -7.48
C CYS A 398 -6.20 0.80 -5.96
N LEU A 399 -5.04 0.33 -5.47
CA LEU A 399 -4.86 -0.17 -4.12
C LEU A 399 -5.30 0.81 -3.03
N ALA A 400 -4.81 2.06 -3.06
CA ALA A 400 -5.16 3.04 -2.04
C ALA A 400 -6.67 3.38 -2.03
N PRO A 401 -7.30 3.73 -3.16
CA PRO A 401 -8.77 3.92 -3.23
C PRO A 401 -9.59 2.71 -2.76
N PHE A 402 -9.14 1.49 -3.09
CA PHE A 402 -9.80 0.26 -2.67
C PHE A 402 -9.71 0.04 -1.15
N LEU A 403 -8.53 0.24 -0.57
CA LEU A 403 -8.34 0.16 0.88
C LEU A 403 -9.16 1.24 1.60
N VAL A 404 -9.24 2.47 1.07
CA VAL A 404 -10.11 3.52 1.63
C VAL A 404 -11.57 3.07 1.65
N ALA A 405 -12.07 2.37 0.63
CA ALA A 405 -13.44 1.86 0.60
C ALA A 405 -13.71 0.82 1.70
N ILE A 406 -12.73 -0.02 2.04
CA ILE A 406 -12.84 -1.05 3.09
C ILE A 406 -12.67 -0.45 4.50
N VAL A 407 -11.55 0.24 4.72
CA VAL A 407 -11.12 0.66 6.06
C VAL A 407 -11.56 2.08 6.42
N GLY A 408 -11.71 2.96 5.44
CA GLY A 408 -11.93 4.40 5.62
C GLY A 408 -10.61 5.19 5.57
N PRO A 409 -10.66 6.50 5.26
CA PRO A 409 -9.46 7.31 5.04
C PRO A 409 -8.59 7.48 6.31
N SER A 410 -9.20 7.47 7.50
CA SER A 410 -8.48 7.61 8.78
C SER A 410 -7.65 6.39 9.14
N GLN A 411 -7.94 5.22 8.55
CA GLN A 411 -7.26 3.95 8.82
C GLN A 411 -6.37 3.48 7.66
N LEU A 412 -6.28 4.27 6.58
CA LEU A 412 -5.57 3.89 5.35
C LEU A 412 -4.09 3.56 5.60
N ALA A 413 -3.40 4.34 6.43
CA ALA A 413 -1.99 4.12 6.74
C ALA A 413 -1.74 2.75 7.41
N TYR A 414 -2.63 2.33 8.32
CA TYR A 414 -2.57 1.00 8.95
C TYR A 414 -2.83 -0.10 7.92
N ALA A 415 -3.82 0.07 7.07
CA ALA A 415 -4.14 -0.90 6.02
C ALA A 415 -2.96 -1.11 5.05
N LEU A 416 -2.38 -0.03 4.53
CA LEU A 416 -1.19 -0.08 3.68
C LEU A 416 0.02 -0.71 4.38
N GLY A 417 0.19 -0.44 5.68
CA GLY A 417 1.24 -1.03 6.50
C GLY A 417 1.12 -2.56 6.59
N PHE A 418 -0.08 -3.07 6.91
CA PHE A 418 -0.34 -4.51 6.93
C PHE A 418 -0.22 -5.15 5.55
N THR A 419 -0.68 -4.47 4.49
CA THR A 419 -0.50 -4.94 3.11
C THR A 419 0.99 -5.05 2.74
N ASN A 420 1.83 -4.10 3.14
CA ASN A 420 3.26 -4.20 2.91
C ASN A 420 3.89 -5.32 3.75
N LEU A 421 3.49 -5.48 5.01
CA LEU A 421 3.96 -6.58 5.86
C LEU A 421 3.68 -7.94 5.22
N ILE A 422 2.45 -8.17 4.75
CA ILE A 422 2.10 -9.45 4.11
C ILE A 422 2.85 -9.64 2.79
N ASN A 423 3.07 -8.58 2.02
CA ASN A 423 3.88 -8.63 0.80
C ASN A 423 5.36 -8.97 1.10
N GLY A 424 5.89 -8.53 2.24
CA GLY A 424 7.24 -8.91 2.67
C GLY A 424 7.33 -10.39 3.06
N ILE A 425 6.33 -10.90 3.79
CA ILE A 425 6.25 -12.32 4.15
C ILE A 425 6.08 -13.19 2.91
N SER A 426 5.25 -12.78 1.95
CA SER A 426 5.04 -13.52 0.69
C SER A 426 6.30 -13.61 -0.16
N ILE A 427 7.19 -12.61 -0.11
CA ILE A 427 8.47 -12.66 -0.84
C ILE A 427 9.37 -13.76 -0.27
N ILE A 428 9.44 -13.88 1.06
CA ILE A 428 10.18 -14.96 1.72
C ILE A 428 9.57 -16.30 1.30
N SER A 429 8.25 -16.48 1.49
CA SER A 429 7.57 -17.72 1.09
C SER A 429 7.71 -18.03 -0.41
N GLY A 430 7.72 -17.01 -1.27
CA GLY A 430 7.86 -17.13 -2.70
C GLY A 430 9.18 -17.75 -3.14
N VAL A 431 10.31 -17.42 -2.49
CA VAL A 431 11.58 -18.12 -2.75
C VAL A 431 11.50 -19.59 -2.37
N TRP A 432 11.01 -19.92 -1.17
CA TRP A 432 10.95 -21.31 -0.73
C TRP A 432 10.08 -22.16 -1.66
N ILE A 433 8.95 -21.61 -2.10
CA ILE A 433 8.05 -22.27 -3.06
C ILE A 433 8.74 -22.42 -4.42
N SER A 434 9.42 -21.38 -4.91
CA SER A 434 10.16 -21.40 -6.17
C SER A 434 11.31 -22.42 -6.17
N GLY A 435 12.11 -22.44 -5.10
CA GLY A 435 13.25 -23.34 -4.94
C GLY A 435 12.81 -24.80 -4.86
N PHE A 436 11.74 -25.08 -4.11
CA PHE A 436 11.17 -26.44 -4.04
C PHE A 436 10.63 -26.90 -5.40
N ALA A 437 9.99 -26.02 -6.17
CA ALA A 437 9.49 -26.34 -7.50
C ALA A 437 10.62 -26.71 -8.46
N SER A 438 11.65 -25.86 -8.48
CA SER A 438 12.79 -25.95 -9.38
C SER A 438 13.88 -26.92 -8.92
N LYS A 439 13.67 -27.65 -7.81
CA LYS A 439 14.65 -28.55 -7.17
C LYS A 439 16.03 -27.91 -6.93
N GLY A 440 16.10 -26.58 -6.84
CA GLY A 440 17.34 -25.83 -6.68
C GLY A 440 18.26 -25.80 -7.92
N THR A 441 17.82 -26.28 -9.09
CA THR A 441 18.62 -26.30 -10.34
C THR A 441 18.37 -25.08 -11.23
N THR A 442 19.43 -24.61 -11.89
CA THR A 442 19.38 -23.61 -12.96
C THR A 442 19.12 -24.31 -14.30
N GLY A 443 18.04 -24.00 -15.02
CA GLY A 443 17.77 -24.58 -16.36
C GLY A 443 16.30 -24.81 -16.68
N GLU A 444 16.00 -25.86 -17.46
CA GLU A 444 14.63 -26.27 -17.90
C GLU A 444 13.63 -26.41 -16.73
N ASP A 445 14.14 -26.71 -15.52
CA ASP A 445 13.38 -26.75 -14.28
C ASP A 445 12.88 -25.36 -13.81
N ALA A 446 13.41 -24.24 -14.31
CA ALA A 446 12.91 -22.90 -13.98
C ALA A 446 11.45 -22.70 -14.43
N ARG A 447 11.01 -23.42 -15.49
CA ARG A 447 9.62 -23.41 -15.94
C ARG A 447 8.67 -24.02 -14.90
N SER A 448 9.15 -24.98 -14.09
CA SER A 448 8.34 -25.64 -13.05
C SER A 448 7.78 -24.66 -12.02
N ALA A 449 8.57 -23.63 -11.66
CA ALA A 449 8.16 -22.58 -10.71
C ALA A 449 6.95 -21.78 -11.23
N PHE A 450 6.87 -21.57 -12.55
CA PHE A 450 5.72 -20.87 -13.15
C PHE A 450 4.45 -21.72 -13.15
N PHE A 451 4.53 -23.06 -13.20
CA PHE A 451 3.34 -23.91 -13.04
C PHE A 451 2.75 -23.80 -11.64
N ILE A 452 3.57 -23.67 -10.59
CA ILE A 452 3.07 -23.38 -9.24
C ILE A 452 2.43 -21.98 -9.18
N SER A 453 3.04 -21.01 -9.87
CA SER A 453 2.50 -19.65 -9.94
C SER A 453 1.08 -19.57 -10.52
N ILE A 454 0.70 -20.50 -11.42
CA ILE A 454 -0.67 -20.58 -11.96
C ILE A 454 -1.68 -20.85 -10.83
N TRP A 455 -1.42 -21.83 -9.97
CA TRP A 455 -2.32 -22.18 -8.86
C TRP A 455 -2.42 -21.05 -7.83
N LEU A 456 -1.29 -20.43 -7.49
CA LEU A 456 -1.26 -19.27 -6.60
C LEU A 456 -1.98 -18.07 -7.22
N GLY A 457 -1.84 -17.86 -8.53
CA GLY A 457 -2.51 -16.80 -9.29
C GLY A 457 -4.03 -16.99 -9.32
N ILE A 458 -4.51 -18.22 -9.53
CA ILE A 458 -5.94 -18.57 -9.43
C ILE A 458 -6.44 -18.27 -8.02
N ALA A 459 -5.73 -18.71 -6.97
CA ALA A 459 -6.11 -18.42 -5.60
C ALA A 459 -6.19 -16.91 -5.33
N ALA A 460 -5.22 -16.12 -5.81
CA ALA A 460 -5.22 -14.66 -5.68
C ALA A 460 -6.44 -14.01 -6.35
N ILE A 461 -6.79 -14.46 -7.56
CA ILE A 461 -7.97 -13.96 -8.31
C ILE A 461 -9.25 -14.30 -7.55
N VAL A 462 -9.43 -15.55 -7.14
CA VAL A 462 -10.62 -16.01 -6.41
C VAL A 462 -10.81 -15.19 -5.13
N MET A 463 -9.75 -15.00 -4.34
CA MET A 463 -9.82 -14.21 -3.10
C MET A 463 -10.12 -12.73 -3.37
N SER A 464 -9.56 -12.15 -4.43
CA SER A 464 -9.85 -10.77 -4.84
C SER A 464 -11.30 -10.59 -5.28
N VAL A 465 -11.85 -11.57 -6.01
CA VAL A 465 -13.25 -11.61 -6.44
C VAL A 465 -14.19 -11.68 -5.23
N VAL A 466 -13.95 -12.61 -4.30
CA VAL A 466 -14.74 -12.75 -3.07
C VAL A 466 -14.72 -11.43 -2.27
N THR A 467 -13.54 -10.86 -2.05
CA THR A 467 -13.38 -9.60 -1.32
C THR A 467 -14.17 -8.45 -1.97
N SER A 468 -14.07 -8.32 -3.28
CA SER A 468 -14.69 -7.23 -4.03
C SER A 468 -16.22 -7.37 -4.08
N PHE A 469 -16.74 -8.61 -4.17
CA PHE A 469 -18.17 -8.87 -4.06
C PHE A 469 -18.72 -8.58 -2.66
N LEU A 470 -17.99 -8.94 -1.60
CA LEU A 470 -18.38 -8.62 -0.22
C LEU A 470 -18.43 -7.11 0.01
N LEU A 471 -17.45 -6.36 -0.52
CA LEU A 471 -17.44 -4.90 -0.48
C LEU A 471 -18.68 -4.32 -1.18
N MET A 472 -18.97 -4.76 -2.41
CA MET A 472 -20.15 -4.33 -3.18
C MET A 472 -21.46 -4.65 -2.45
N ALA A 473 -21.58 -5.86 -1.89
CA ALA A 473 -22.76 -6.29 -1.15
C ALA A 473 -22.99 -5.42 0.10
N ARG A 474 -21.93 -5.11 0.84
CA ARG A 474 -21.97 -4.25 2.02
C ARG A 474 -22.36 -2.82 1.68
N GLU A 475 -21.82 -2.24 0.61
CA GLU A 475 -22.19 -0.90 0.16
C GLU A 475 -23.65 -0.83 -0.29
N LYS A 476 -24.13 -1.84 -1.02
CA LYS A 476 -25.54 -1.97 -1.40
C LYS A 476 -26.44 -2.10 -0.16
N HIS A 477 -26.00 -2.86 0.85
CA HIS A 477 -26.70 -3.00 2.12
C HIS A 477 -26.70 -1.72 2.96
N LYS A 478 -25.70 -0.84 2.86
CA LYS A 478 -25.71 0.48 3.53
C LYS A 478 -26.57 1.52 2.83
N ARG A 479 -26.74 1.43 1.50
CA ARG A 479 -27.61 2.34 0.73
C ARG A 479 -29.12 2.06 0.95
N LYS A 480 -29.50 0.82 1.26
CA LYS A 480 -30.90 0.44 1.53
C LYS A 480 -31.51 0.96 2.86
N PRO A 481 -30.82 1.01 4.01
CA PRO A 481 -31.38 1.49 5.27
C PRO A 481 -31.62 3.00 5.29
N SER A 482 -30.82 3.81 4.57
CA SER A 482 -31.07 5.25 4.46
C SER A 482 -32.35 5.58 3.67
N MET A 483 -32.69 4.77 2.66
CA MET A 483 -33.96 4.89 1.92
C MET A 483 -35.19 4.52 2.77
N LYS A 484 -35.07 3.53 3.68
CA LYS A 484 -36.13 3.19 4.63
C LYS A 484 -36.30 4.28 5.72
N GLN A 485 -35.21 4.95 6.13
CA GLN A 485 -35.27 6.08 7.05
C GLN A 485 -35.80 7.37 6.39
N MET A 486 -35.50 7.62 5.10
CA MET A 486 -36.08 8.75 4.36
C MET A 486 -37.60 8.61 4.16
N LYS A 487 -38.11 7.38 4.00
CA LYS A 487 -39.56 7.12 3.92
C LYS A 487 -40.32 7.44 5.23
N HIS A 488 -39.63 7.59 6.35
CA HIS A 488 -40.22 7.91 7.65
C HIS A 488 -39.81 9.28 8.19
N SER A 489 -39.15 10.13 7.40
CA SER A 489 -38.87 11.50 7.83
C SER A 489 -40.15 12.35 7.72
N PRO A 490 -40.63 13.00 8.81
CA PRO A 490 -41.82 13.86 8.77
C PRO A 490 -41.69 15.02 7.77
N GLU A 491 -40.46 15.38 7.39
CA GLU A 491 -40.18 16.40 6.37
C GLU A 491 -40.62 15.99 4.95
N LEU A 492 -40.57 14.68 4.62
CA LEU A 492 -41.00 14.20 3.30
C LEU A 492 -42.53 14.19 3.17
N ASN A 493 -43.24 13.93 4.27
CA ASN A 493 -44.70 14.03 4.34
C ASN A 493 -45.20 15.50 4.32
N ALA A 494 -44.42 16.43 4.87
CA ALA A 494 -44.71 17.85 4.73
C ALA A 494 -44.52 18.34 3.28
N LEU A 495 -43.47 17.87 2.59
CA LEU A 495 -43.22 18.21 1.18
C LEU A 495 -44.26 17.60 0.23
N THR A 496 -44.72 16.37 0.45
CA THR A 496 -45.81 15.76 -0.36
C THR A 496 -47.17 16.41 -0.12
N ASN A 497 -47.46 16.88 1.11
CA ASN A 497 -48.68 17.66 1.37
C ASN A 497 -48.63 19.07 0.77
N ILE A 498 -47.47 19.74 0.76
CA ILE A 498 -47.34 21.06 0.13
C ILE A 498 -47.51 20.95 -1.39
N THR A 499 -46.93 19.92 -2.00
CA THR A 499 -47.04 19.67 -3.45
C THR A 499 -48.45 19.28 -3.88
N SER A 500 -49.20 18.51 -3.06
CA SER A 500 -50.61 18.17 -3.34
C SER A 500 -51.56 19.36 -3.21
N ILE A 501 -51.28 20.30 -2.29
CA ILE A 501 -52.05 21.55 -2.14
C ILE A 501 -51.80 22.50 -3.33
N THR A 502 -50.56 22.58 -3.84
CA THR A 502 -50.25 23.41 -5.01
C THR A 502 -50.82 22.86 -6.31
N THR A 503 -50.86 21.54 -6.51
CA THR A 503 -51.53 20.96 -7.70
C THR A 503 -53.03 21.13 -7.61
N SER A 504 -53.67 20.93 -6.46
CA SER A 504 -55.12 21.14 -6.30
C SER A 504 -55.57 22.58 -6.61
N ARG A 505 -54.81 23.59 -6.14
CA ARG A 505 -55.09 25.01 -6.45
C ARG A 505 -54.84 25.37 -7.92
N ALA A 506 -53.81 24.81 -8.54
CA ALA A 506 -53.54 25.02 -9.97
C ALA A 506 -54.61 24.38 -10.85
N THR A 507 -55.09 23.18 -10.51
CA THR A 507 -56.18 22.52 -11.25
C THR A 507 -57.51 23.27 -11.09
N PHE A 508 -57.83 23.79 -9.90
CA PHE A 508 -59.03 24.62 -9.71
C PHE A 508 -58.98 25.96 -10.47
N ALA A 509 -57.82 26.62 -10.53
CA ALA A 509 -57.63 27.84 -11.30
C ALA A 509 -57.77 27.60 -12.81
N ILE A 510 -57.23 26.48 -13.32
CA ILE A 510 -57.33 26.10 -14.74
C ILE A 510 -58.77 25.72 -15.10
N ILE A 511 -59.50 25.00 -14.25
CA ILE A 511 -60.91 24.68 -14.49
C ILE A 511 -61.78 25.95 -14.49
N THR A 512 -61.51 26.91 -13.60
CA THR A 512 -62.26 28.17 -13.53
C THR A 512 -61.97 29.07 -14.75
N LEU A 513 -60.72 29.09 -15.24
CA LEU A 513 -60.33 29.80 -16.46
C LEU A 513 -60.95 29.18 -17.71
N VAL A 514 -61.00 27.84 -17.81
CA VAL A 514 -61.62 27.13 -18.93
C VAL A 514 -63.14 27.30 -18.93
N SER A 515 -63.80 27.33 -17.77
CA SER A 515 -65.23 27.63 -17.65
C SER A 515 -65.58 29.10 -17.97
N CYS A 516 -64.72 30.06 -17.62
CA CYS A 516 -64.90 31.47 -18.04
C CYS A 516 -64.70 31.67 -19.55
N TYR A 517 -63.74 30.95 -20.16
CA TYR A 517 -63.50 31.03 -21.61
C TYR A 517 -64.64 30.40 -22.42
N ALA A 518 -65.27 29.33 -21.92
CA ALA A 518 -66.43 28.71 -22.56
C ALA A 518 -67.70 29.57 -22.51
N PHE A 519 -67.85 30.43 -21.50
CA PHE A 519 -68.98 31.37 -21.38
C PHE A 519 -68.85 32.60 -22.30
N LEU A 520 -67.62 32.99 -22.66
CA LEU A 520 -67.33 34.11 -23.56
C LEU A 520 -67.42 33.77 -25.05
N ILE A 521 -67.45 32.49 -25.43
CA ILE A 521 -67.57 32.03 -26.83
C ILE A 521 -69.03 31.76 -27.22
N ASN A 522 -69.97 31.75 -26.26
CA ASN A 522 -71.39 31.45 -26.50
C ASN A 522 -72.32 32.68 -26.31
N ARG A 523 -71.73 33.89 -26.37
CA ARG A 523 -72.38 35.19 -26.55
C ARG A 523 -71.75 35.85 -27.76
#